data_AF-A0A3P1XSV1-F1
#
_entry.id   AF-A0A3P1XSV1-F1
#
_cell.length_a   1.000
_cell.length_b   1.000
_cell.length_c   1.000
_cell.angle_alpha   90.00
_cell.angle_beta   90.00
_cell.angle_gamma   90.00
#
_symmetry.space_group_name_H-M   'P 1'
#
loop_
_entity.id
_entity.type
_entity.pdbx_description
1 polymer ?
#
loop_
_entity_poly.entity_id
_entity_poly.type
_entity_poly.pdbx_seq_one_letter_code
_entity_poly.pdbx_strand_id
1 'polypeptide(L)'
;MGTPTFLVILTLFCIIWITWNTVAPEAWRFDSAAIGFTALTLILSLQASYAAPMILLAQNRQDDRDRVQIEQDRQRAERNLADTEFMVREVVALRLAISELPDRDWVKQELRTLLAEIESERERTNDAEDAEDAEDTDNLDSTADGRADNS
;
A
#
# COMPACT_ATOMS: atom_id res chain seq x y z
N MET A 1 0.23 -2.41 30.79
CA MET A 1 0.54 -3.82 31.10
C MET A 1 0.78 -3.94 32.60
N GLY A 2 -0.28 -3.97 33.40
CA GLY A 2 -0.17 -3.77 34.85
C GLY A 2 -1.26 -4.53 35.61
N THR A 3 -1.22 -5.86 35.55
CA THR A 3 -2.32 -6.68 36.06
C THR A 3 -1.87 -7.85 36.96
N PRO A 4 -0.70 -8.49 36.76
CA PRO A 4 -0.29 -9.60 37.65
C PRO A 4 0.54 -9.16 38.88
N THR A 5 1.50 -8.24 38.70
CA THR A 5 2.51 -7.94 39.72
C THR A 5 1.91 -7.29 40.98
N PHE A 6 0.89 -6.44 40.81
CA PHE A 6 0.20 -5.79 41.94
C PHE A 6 -0.52 -6.82 42.83
N LEU A 7 -1.23 -7.76 42.20
CA LEU A 7 -1.92 -8.83 42.91
C LEU A 7 -0.93 -9.72 43.67
N VAL A 8 0.19 -10.08 43.04
CA VAL A 8 1.24 -10.89 43.68
C VAL A 8 1.81 -10.20 44.91
N ILE A 9 2.16 -8.91 44.84
CA ILE A 9 2.69 -8.16 45.99
C ILE A 9 1.66 -8.09 47.12
N LEU A 10 0.38 -7.82 46.81
CA LEU A 10 -0.69 -7.74 47.79
C LEU A 10 -0.95 -9.08 48.48
N THR A 11 -0.95 -10.18 47.72
CA THR A 11 -1.08 -11.54 48.28
C THR A 11 0.09 -11.88 49.19
N LEU A 12 1.32 -11.54 48.80
CA LEU A 12 2.53 -11.80 49.57
C LEU A 12 2.53 -11.00 50.89
N PHE A 13 2.10 -9.74 50.84
CA PHE A 13 1.93 -8.90 52.03
C PHE A 13 0.92 -9.48 53.02
N CYS A 14 -0.26 -9.91 52.55
CA CYS A 14 -1.26 -10.55 53.40
C CYS A 14 -0.71 -11.82 54.07
N ILE A 15 0.01 -12.67 53.33
CA ILE A 15 0.60 -13.91 53.86
C ILE A 15 1.63 -13.61 54.94
N ILE A 16 2.54 -12.65 54.71
CA ILE A 16 3.55 -12.25 55.70
C ILE A 16 2.88 -11.70 56.96
N TRP A 17 1.87 -10.84 56.80
CA TRP A 17 1.17 -10.22 57.93
C TRP A 17 0.45 -11.24 58.81
N ILE A 18 -0.31 -12.15 58.19
CA ILE A 18 -1.01 -13.24 58.89
C ILE A 18 0.00 -14.13 59.60
N THR A 19 1.11 -14.48 58.94
CA THR A 19 2.16 -15.34 59.51
C THR A 19 2.82 -14.67 60.72
N TRP A 20 3.19 -13.40 60.61
CA TRP A 20 3.79 -12.62 61.70
C TRP A 20 2.85 -12.52 62.92
N ASN A 21 1.56 -12.26 62.69
CA ASN A 21 0.59 -12.15 63.78
C ASN A 21 0.26 -13.49 64.45
N THR A 22 0.38 -14.59 63.70
CA THR A 22 0.11 -15.95 64.21
C THR A 22 1.26 -16.48 65.06
N VAL A 23 2.51 -16.13 64.74
CA VAL A 23 3.71 -16.61 65.44
C VAL A 23 4.10 -15.71 66.63
N ALA A 24 3.60 -14.48 66.71
CA ALA A 24 3.92 -13.55 67.79
C ALA A 24 3.20 -13.89 69.13
N PRO A 25 3.89 -13.81 70.29
CA PRO A 25 3.28 -14.02 71.62
C PRO A 25 2.17 -13.02 71.95
N GLU A 26 1.18 -13.44 72.75
CA GLU A 26 -0.04 -12.67 73.09
C GLU A 26 0.19 -11.26 73.63
N ALA A 27 1.33 -11.02 74.30
CA ALA A 27 1.66 -9.70 74.83
C ALA A 27 1.96 -8.64 73.76
N TRP A 28 2.35 -9.04 72.54
CA TRP A 28 2.70 -8.14 71.42
C TRP A 28 1.76 -8.30 70.21
N ARG A 29 0.66 -9.05 70.34
CA ARG A 29 -0.37 -9.22 69.30
C ARG A 29 -1.17 -7.94 69.14
N PHE A 30 -0.66 -7.01 68.33
CA PHE A 30 -1.35 -5.78 67.96
C PHE A 30 -2.63 -6.02 67.13
N ASP A 31 -2.78 -7.19 66.49
CA ASP A 31 -3.95 -7.51 65.65
C ASP A 31 -4.33 -8.99 65.78
N SER A 32 -5.04 -9.32 66.87
CA SER A 32 -5.43 -10.69 67.21
C SER A 32 -6.31 -11.38 66.15
N ALA A 33 -5.95 -12.60 65.76
CA ALA A 33 -6.75 -13.45 64.86
C ALA A 33 -8.21 -13.68 65.32
N ALA A 34 -8.49 -13.50 66.62
CA ALA A 34 -9.83 -13.60 67.21
C ALA A 34 -10.82 -12.49 66.76
N ILE A 35 -10.33 -11.35 66.27
CA ILE A 35 -11.15 -10.19 65.84
C ILE A 35 -11.13 -10.01 64.31
N GLY A 36 -10.56 -10.97 63.59
CA GLY A 36 -10.58 -10.99 62.12
C GLY A 36 -9.64 -9.97 61.45
N PHE A 37 -8.50 -9.65 62.04
CA PHE A 37 -7.49 -8.74 61.47
C PHE A 37 -8.04 -7.33 61.17
N THR A 38 -8.57 -6.67 62.20
CA THR A 38 -9.20 -5.35 62.08
C THR A 38 -8.21 -4.31 61.55
N ALA A 39 -6.93 -4.37 61.93
CA ALA A 39 -5.93 -3.43 61.45
C ALA A 39 -5.63 -3.61 59.95
N LEU A 40 -5.51 -4.87 59.48
CA LEU A 40 -5.36 -5.17 58.05
C LEU A 40 -6.56 -4.63 57.25
N THR A 41 -7.77 -4.80 57.76
CA THR A 41 -9.00 -4.31 57.13
C THR A 41 -9.04 -2.79 57.03
N LEU A 42 -8.62 -2.09 58.09
CA LEU A 42 -8.52 -0.62 58.09
C LEU A 42 -7.47 -0.11 57.09
N ILE A 43 -6.34 -0.81 56.96
CA ILE A 43 -5.30 -0.46 55.99
C ILE A 43 -5.78 -0.73 54.56
N LEU A 44 -6.47 -1.84 54.31
CA LEU A 44 -7.04 -2.16 52.99
C LEU A 44 -8.12 -1.17 52.56
N SER A 45 -8.98 -0.73 53.48
CA SER A 45 -10.01 0.27 53.16
C SER A 45 -9.40 1.63 52.83
N LEU A 46 -8.33 2.02 53.53
CA LEU A 46 -7.54 3.21 53.20
C LEU A 46 -6.84 3.08 51.84
N GLN A 47 -6.28 1.89 51.53
CA GLN A 47 -5.61 1.63 50.26
C GLN A 47 -6.58 1.79 49.08
N ALA A 48 -7.80 1.27 49.20
CA ALA A 48 -8.87 1.45 48.22
C ALA A 48 -9.25 2.93 48.04
N SER A 49 -9.29 3.71 49.13
CA SER A 49 -9.63 5.13 49.09
C SER A 49 -8.61 5.99 48.34
N TYR A 50 -7.31 5.69 48.47
CA TYR A 50 -6.25 6.40 47.76
C TYR A 50 -6.01 5.89 46.32
N ALA A 51 -6.47 4.69 45.98
CA ALA A 51 -6.38 4.18 44.62
C ALA A 51 -7.26 4.97 43.62
N ALA A 52 -8.42 5.47 44.07
CA ALA A 52 -9.37 6.22 43.24
C ALA A 52 -8.76 7.45 42.51
N PRO A 53 -8.03 8.37 43.19
CA PRO A 53 -7.43 9.51 42.52
C PRO A 53 -6.29 9.16 41.54
N MET A 54 -5.51 8.11 41.82
CA MET A 54 -4.49 7.64 40.88
C MET A 54 -5.09 7.00 39.64
N ILE A 55 -6.20 6.28 39.80
CA ILE A 55 -6.97 5.75 38.67
C ILE A 55 -7.50 6.88 37.80
N LEU A 56 -8.02 7.96 38.39
CA LEU A 56 -8.48 9.13 37.64
C LEU A 56 -7.35 9.83 36.85
N LEU A 57 -6.16 9.95 37.43
CA LEU A 57 -4.99 10.50 36.70
C LEU A 57 -4.48 9.58 35.60
N ALA A 58 -4.54 8.26 35.82
CA ALA A 58 -4.19 7.28 34.80
C ALA A 58 -5.22 7.27 33.65
N GLN A 59 -6.51 7.41 33.98
CA GLN A 59 -7.60 7.53 33.01
C GLN A 59 -7.47 8.80 32.18
N ASN A 60 -7.26 9.97 32.79
CA ASN A 60 -7.03 11.22 32.04
C ASN A 60 -5.88 11.10 31.02
N ARG A 61 -4.78 10.41 31.40
CA ARG A 61 -3.66 10.17 30.48
C ARG A 61 -3.94 9.13 29.40
N GLN A 62 -4.88 8.22 29.61
CA GLN A 62 -5.35 7.29 28.59
C GLN A 62 -6.30 8.01 27.63
N ASP A 63 -7.27 8.76 28.16
CA ASP A 63 -8.23 9.55 27.39
C ASP A 63 -7.52 10.57 26.48
N ASP A 64 -6.47 11.23 26.97
CA ASP A 64 -5.65 12.15 26.17
C ASP A 64 -4.94 11.43 25.01
N ARG A 65 -4.42 10.22 25.23
CA ARG A 65 -3.80 9.42 24.16
C ARG A 65 -4.82 8.94 23.15
N ASP A 66 -5.97 8.46 23.64
CA ASP A 66 -7.06 7.96 22.81
C ASP A 66 -7.61 9.10 21.95
N ARG A 67 -7.73 10.30 22.50
CA ARG A 67 -8.10 11.51 21.76
C ARG A 67 -7.09 11.85 20.65
N VAL A 68 -5.79 11.80 20.94
CA VAL A 68 -4.75 12.04 19.92
C VAL A 68 -4.79 10.96 18.82
N GLN A 69 -5.05 9.71 19.20
CA GLN A 69 -5.16 8.60 18.25
C GLN A 69 -6.38 8.76 17.34
N ILE A 70 -7.54 9.18 17.88
CA ILE A 70 -8.75 9.47 17.11
C ILE A 70 -8.53 10.62 16.13
N GLU A 71 -7.87 11.70 16.56
CA GLU A 71 -7.59 12.86 15.70
C GLU A 71 -6.65 12.48 14.54
N GLN A 72 -5.61 11.68 14.81
CA GLN A 72 -4.72 11.17 13.78
C GLN A 72 -5.43 10.24 12.80
N ASP A 73 -6.34 9.40 13.28
CA ASP A 73 -7.11 8.49 12.44
C ASP A 73 -8.06 9.27 11.52
N ARG A 74 -8.69 10.32 12.04
CA ARG A 74 -9.53 11.24 11.25
C ARG A 74 -8.73 11.93 10.14
N GLN A 75 -7.56 12.46 10.46
CA GLN A 75 -6.68 13.09 9.47
C GLN A 75 -6.18 12.09 8.41
N ARG A 76 -5.90 10.84 8.80
CA ARG A 76 -5.54 9.77 7.86
C ARG A 76 -6.71 9.42 6.94
N ALA A 77 -7.92 9.31 7.47
CA ALA A 77 -9.13 9.05 6.68
C ALA A 77 -9.39 10.16 5.64
N GLU A 78 -9.24 11.43 6.03
CA GLU A 78 -9.36 12.57 5.10
C GLU A 78 -8.29 12.51 3.99
N ARG A 79 -7.04 12.19 4.32
CA ARG A 79 -5.97 12.03 3.33
C ARG A 79 -6.20 10.84 2.39
N ASN A 80 -6.67 9.71 2.91
CA ASN A 80 -6.96 8.52 2.11
C ASN A 80 -8.11 8.76 1.12
N LEU A 81 -9.13 9.55 1.51
CA LEU A 81 -10.20 9.96 0.61
C LEU A 81 -9.66 10.81 -0.55
N ALA A 82 -8.83 11.81 -0.23
CA ALA A 82 -8.24 12.69 -1.24
C ALA A 82 -7.32 11.92 -2.22
N ASP A 83 -6.52 10.98 -1.70
CA ASP A 83 -5.63 10.16 -2.53
C ASP A 83 -6.43 9.21 -3.44
N THR A 84 -7.53 8.64 -2.91
CA THR A 84 -8.44 7.81 -3.72
C THR A 84 -9.11 8.63 -4.83
N GLU A 85 -9.58 9.85 -4.53
CA GLU A 85 -10.18 10.73 -5.53
C GLU A 85 -9.18 11.12 -6.62
N PHE A 86 -7.93 11.40 -6.24
CA PHE A 86 -6.86 11.66 -7.19
C PHE A 86 -6.59 10.45 -8.08
N MET A 87 -6.40 9.26 -7.49
CA MET A 87 -6.19 8.02 -8.24
C MET A 87 -7.33 7.73 -9.21
N VAL A 88 -8.60 7.92 -8.80
CA VAL A 88 -9.76 7.71 -9.68
C VAL A 88 -9.72 8.65 -10.88
N ARG A 89 -9.42 9.94 -10.65
CA ARG A 89 -9.31 10.92 -11.73
C ARG A 89 -8.17 10.59 -12.70
N GLU A 90 -7.01 10.24 -12.18
CA GLU A 90 -5.85 9.84 -12.99
C GLU A 90 -6.14 8.57 -13.80
N VAL A 91 -6.80 7.56 -13.20
CA VAL A 91 -7.19 6.34 -13.91
C VAL A 91 -8.20 6.63 -15.02
N VAL A 92 -9.16 7.53 -14.81
CA VAL A 92 -10.11 7.94 -15.85
C VAL A 92 -9.39 8.67 -16.98
N ALA A 93 -8.47 9.59 -16.66
CA ALA A 93 -7.66 10.29 -17.66
C ALA A 93 -6.80 9.31 -18.47
N LEU A 94 -6.15 8.35 -17.81
CA LEU A 94 -5.37 7.30 -18.45
C LEU A 94 -6.23 6.42 -19.36
N ARG A 95 -7.43 6.03 -18.91
CA ARG A 95 -8.35 5.21 -19.71
C ARG A 95 -8.80 5.93 -20.97
N LEU A 96 -9.09 7.23 -20.88
CA LEU A 96 -9.40 8.05 -22.05
C LEU A 96 -8.21 8.10 -23.01
N ALA A 97 -7.01 8.40 -22.50
CA ALA A 97 -5.80 8.43 -23.33
C ALA A 97 -5.52 7.09 -24.04
N ILE A 98 -5.79 5.95 -23.39
CA ILE A 98 -5.69 4.62 -23.99
C ILE A 98 -6.79 4.40 -25.04
N SER A 99 -8.00 4.90 -24.81
CA SER A 99 -9.12 4.78 -25.74
C SER A 99 -8.93 5.58 -27.02
N GLU A 100 -8.13 6.65 -26.99
CA GLU A 100 -7.76 7.43 -28.18
C GLU A 100 -6.69 6.74 -29.05
N LEU A 101 -6.04 5.67 -28.56
CA LEU A 101 -5.05 4.93 -29.35
C LEU A 101 -5.74 4.12 -30.46
N PRO A 102 -5.21 4.13 -31.70
CA PRO A 102 -5.74 3.29 -32.77
C PRO A 102 -5.70 1.82 -32.41
N ASP A 103 -6.77 1.09 -32.76
CA ASP A 103 -6.83 -0.35 -32.55
C ASP A 103 -5.67 -1.07 -33.24
N ARG A 104 -5.22 -2.18 -32.64
CA ARG A 104 -4.13 -3.00 -33.18
C ARG A 104 -4.36 -3.40 -34.63
N ASP A 105 -5.61 -3.71 -34.98
CA ASP A 105 -5.96 -4.15 -36.32
C ASP A 105 -5.84 -3.02 -37.35
N TRP A 106 -6.12 -1.77 -36.97
CA TRP A 106 -5.87 -0.60 -37.81
C TRP A 106 -4.37 -0.40 -38.03
N VAL A 107 -3.56 -0.45 -36.96
CA VAL A 107 -2.09 -0.32 -37.07
C VAL A 107 -1.52 -1.41 -37.99
N LYS A 108 -2.06 -2.62 -37.92
CA LYS A 108 -1.65 -3.74 -38.76
C LYS A 108 -2.09 -3.57 -40.22
N GLN A 109 -3.27 -3.01 -40.46
CA GLN A 109 -3.74 -2.70 -41.81
C GLN A 109 -2.89 -1.58 -42.43
N GLU A 110 -2.65 -0.50 -41.69
CA GLU A 110 -1.84 0.62 -42.15
C GLU A 110 -0.41 0.18 -42.50
N LEU A 111 0.21 -0.64 -41.65
CA LEU A 111 1.52 -1.23 -41.95
C LEU A 111 1.51 -2.10 -43.23
N ARG A 112 0.43 -2.83 -43.50
CA ARG A 112 0.29 -3.63 -44.72
C ARG A 112 0.07 -2.76 -45.95
N THR A 113 -0.74 -1.72 -45.84
CA THR A 113 -0.97 -0.75 -46.90
C THR A 113 0.33 -0.06 -47.28
N LEU A 114 1.06 0.47 -46.30
CA LEU A 114 2.37 1.10 -46.53
C LEU A 114 3.38 0.13 -47.14
N LEU A 115 3.40 -1.13 -46.71
CA LEU A 115 4.29 -2.14 -47.27
C LEU A 115 3.93 -2.49 -48.73
N ALA A 116 2.64 -2.59 -49.05
CA ALA A 116 2.16 -2.82 -50.40
C ALA A 116 2.44 -1.63 -51.33
N GLU A 117 2.33 -0.40 -50.81
CA GLU A 117 2.66 0.82 -51.57
C GLU A 117 4.14 0.84 -51.96
N ILE A 118 5.04 0.56 -51.02
CA ILE A 118 6.50 0.47 -51.28
C ILE A 118 6.81 -0.62 -52.31
N GLU A 119 6.19 -1.80 -52.20
CA GLU A 119 6.41 -2.89 -53.17
C GLU A 119 5.92 -2.51 -54.57
N SER A 120 4.77 -1.85 -54.69
CA SER A 120 4.26 -1.36 -55.98
C SER A 120 5.14 -0.27 -56.62
N GLU A 121 5.79 0.56 -55.80
CA GLU A 121 6.70 1.59 -56.27
C GLU A 121 8.00 0.95 -56.80
N ARG A 122 8.47 -0.10 -56.12
CA ARG A 122 9.60 -0.90 -56.56
C ARG A 122 9.31 -1.65 -57.87
N GLU A 123 8.16 -2.28 -58.01
CA GLU A 123 7.76 -2.94 -59.26
C GLU A 123 7.65 -1.94 -60.42
N ARG A 124 7.05 -0.76 -60.21
CA ARG A 124 7.00 0.29 -61.23
C ARG A 124 8.39 0.79 -61.65
N THR A 125 9.33 0.83 -60.71
CA THR A 125 10.72 1.22 -61.01
C THR A 125 11.40 0.13 -61.84
N ASN A 126 11.25 -1.14 -61.46
CA ASN A 126 11.79 -2.26 -62.22
C ASN A 126 11.17 -2.36 -63.63
N ASP A 127 9.86 -2.22 -63.78
CA ASP A 127 9.17 -2.28 -65.08
C ASP A 127 9.63 -1.15 -66.02
N ALA A 128 9.96 0.03 -65.46
CA ALA A 128 10.50 1.15 -66.21
C ALA A 128 11.96 0.89 -66.65
N GLU A 129 12.78 0.30 -65.78
CA GLU A 129 14.15 -0.12 -66.12
C GLU A 129 14.13 -1.21 -67.22
N ASP A 130 13.26 -2.22 -67.10
CA ASP A 130 13.12 -3.30 -68.09
C ASP A 130 12.62 -2.79 -69.46
N ALA A 131 11.77 -1.76 -69.47
CA ALA A 131 11.27 -1.15 -70.71
C ALA A 131 12.34 -0.29 -71.41
N GLU A 132 13.15 0.46 -70.66
CA GLU A 132 14.29 1.20 -71.21
C GLU A 132 15.34 0.23 -71.80
N ASP A 133 15.65 -0.86 -71.10
CA ASP A 133 16.58 -1.88 -71.61
C ASP A 133 16.03 -2.55 -72.90
N ALA A 134 14.72 -2.84 -72.97
CA ALA A 134 14.11 -3.41 -74.16
C ALA A 134 14.14 -2.46 -75.37
N GLU A 135 13.84 -1.18 -75.19
CA GLU A 135 13.95 -0.17 -76.26
C GLU A 135 15.40 0.00 -76.73
N ASP A 136 16.39 -0.03 -75.82
CA ASP A 136 17.80 0.09 -76.20
C ASP A 136 18.26 -1.14 -77.00
N THR A 137 17.76 -2.34 -76.69
CA THR A 137 18.05 -3.56 -77.48
C THR A 137 17.42 -3.55 -78.88
N ASP A 138 16.18 -3.07 -79.02
CA ASP A 138 15.48 -3.01 -80.32
C ASP A 138 16.11 -1.93 -81.23
N ASN A 139 16.52 -0.80 -80.63
CA ASN A 139 17.20 0.27 -81.36
C ASN A 139 18.61 -0.15 -81.82
N LEU A 140 19.33 -0.98 -81.04
CA LEU A 140 20.59 -1.59 -81.45
C LEU A 140 20.42 -2.58 -82.62
N ASP A 141 19.37 -3.40 -82.63
CA ASP A 141 19.09 -4.37 -83.71
C ASP A 141 18.65 -3.67 -85.01
N SER A 142 17.77 -2.66 -84.92
CA SER A 142 17.34 -1.85 -86.06
C SER A 142 18.52 -1.09 -86.71
N THR A 143 19.45 -0.58 -85.88
CA THR A 143 20.66 0.10 -86.39
C THR A 143 21.64 -0.87 -87.06
N ALA A 144 21.64 -2.16 -86.66
CA ALA A 144 22.46 -3.20 -87.28
C ALA A 144 21.87 -3.68 -88.62
N ASP A 145 20.55 -3.86 -88.71
CA ASP A 145 19.85 -4.32 -89.92
C ASP A 145 19.86 -3.26 -91.04
N GLY A 146 19.65 -1.98 -90.70
CA GLY A 146 19.72 -0.87 -91.66
C GLY A 146 21.10 -0.66 -92.31
N ARG A 147 22.17 -1.27 -91.77
CA ARG A 147 23.52 -1.21 -92.33
C ARG A 147 23.80 -2.34 -93.33
N ALA A 148 23.03 -3.42 -93.30
CA ALA A 148 23.22 -4.58 -94.18
C ALA A 148 22.59 -4.40 -95.58
N ASP A 149 21.58 -3.53 -95.72
CA ASP A 149 20.83 -3.33 -96.99
C ASP A 149 21.41 -2.24 -97.91
N ASN A 150 22.53 -1.61 -97.53
CA ASN A 150 23.15 -0.50 -98.28
C ASN A 150 24.51 -0.85 -98.91
N SER A 151 24.73 -2.10 -99.34
CA SER A 151 25.95 -2.54 -100.03
C SER A 151 25.69 -3.30 -101.32
#